data_AF-A0A955III0-F1
#
_entry.id   AF-A0A955III0-F1
#
_cell.length_a   1.000
_cell.length_b   1.000
_cell.length_c   1.000
_cell.angle_alpha   90.00
_cell.angle_beta   90.00
_cell.angle_gamma   90.00
#
_symmetry.space_group_name_H-M   'P 1'
#
loop_
_entity.id
_entity.type
_entity.pdbx_description
1 polymer ?
#
loop_
_entity_poly.entity_id
_entity_poly.type
_entity_poly.pdbx_seq_one_letter_code
_entity_poly.pdbx_strand_id
1 'polypeptide(L)'
;VHGARALDAIVETDWAPMTFTMNWRLTDANRSVRFDKGHAIALLMPIRLDLVEATEARIRPLDDDPALAAEYREWADYRRGFIHRKDRAPSEWQKDYMMGRHVDGRTEASHKSRLKLAPFEGPTQE
;
A
#
# COMPACT_ATOMS: atom_id res chain seq x y z
N VAL A 1 7.53 11.13 -14.93
CA VAL A 1 8.26 10.83 -16.19
C VAL A 1 7.27 10.29 -17.21
N HIS A 2 7.37 10.69 -18.47
CA HIS A 2 6.42 10.23 -19.49
C HIS A 2 6.53 8.71 -19.69
N GLY A 3 5.40 8.02 -19.86
CA GLY A 3 5.36 6.58 -20.07
C GLY A 3 5.61 5.71 -18.82
N ALA A 4 5.82 6.29 -17.63
CA ALA A 4 6.03 5.57 -16.39
C ALA A 4 5.28 6.19 -15.20
N ARG A 5 4.61 5.35 -14.43
CA ARG A 5 3.95 5.72 -13.16
C ARG A 5 4.63 5.01 -12.00
N ALA A 6 5.02 5.79 -10.99
CA ALA A 6 5.54 5.26 -9.74
C ALA A 6 4.48 4.39 -9.06
N LEU A 7 4.91 3.26 -8.50
CA LEU A 7 4.09 2.45 -7.61
C LEU A 7 4.41 2.79 -6.16
N ASP A 8 3.40 2.69 -5.31
CA ASP A 8 3.53 2.97 -3.89
C ASP A 8 4.00 1.74 -3.12
N ALA A 9 4.77 1.97 -2.06
CA ALA A 9 5.21 0.95 -1.13
C ALA A 9 5.32 1.52 0.28
N ILE A 10 5.06 0.68 1.28
CA ILE A 10 5.43 0.92 2.67
C ILE A 10 6.65 0.05 2.94
N VAL A 11 7.71 0.66 3.46
CA VAL A 11 8.99 0.02 3.72
C VAL A 11 9.39 0.26 5.17
N GLU A 12 9.75 -0.81 5.89
CA GLU A 12 10.25 -0.72 7.27
C GLU A 12 11.72 -0.30 7.26
N THR A 13 11.99 0.99 7.40
CA THR A 13 13.36 1.56 7.37
C THR A 13 14.01 1.63 8.74
N ASP A 14 13.29 1.34 9.82
CA ASP A 14 13.78 1.39 11.19
C ASP A 14 14.74 0.23 11.50
N TRP A 15 14.55 -0.93 10.85
CA TRP A 15 15.35 -2.11 11.12
C TRP A 15 15.86 -2.85 9.90
N ALA A 16 15.14 -2.84 8.76
CA ALA A 16 15.51 -3.67 7.62
C ALA A 16 16.70 -3.04 6.88
N PRO A 17 17.89 -3.67 6.85
CA PRO A 17 19.04 -3.14 6.12
C PRO A 17 18.96 -3.37 4.61
N MET A 18 17.89 -4.02 4.14
CA MET A 18 17.70 -4.37 2.73
C MET A 18 17.33 -3.14 1.90
N THR A 19 17.91 -3.05 0.69
CA THR A 19 17.46 -2.06 -0.29
C THR A 19 16.03 -2.37 -0.73
N PHE A 20 15.24 -1.33 -1.02
CA PHE A 20 13.94 -1.48 -1.67
C PHE A 20 14.06 -1.21 -3.17
N THR A 21 13.21 -1.85 -3.96
CA THR A 21 13.09 -1.56 -5.38
C THR A 21 12.09 -0.44 -5.59
N MET A 22 12.46 0.56 -6.38
CA MET A 22 11.47 1.48 -6.94
C MET A 22 10.88 0.82 -8.18
N ASN A 23 9.57 0.58 -8.17
CA ASN A 23 8.87 -0.09 -9.24
C ASN A 23 8.02 0.91 -10.01
N TRP A 24 8.04 0.82 -11.34
CA TRP A 24 7.21 1.66 -12.19
C TRP A 24 6.32 0.81 -13.08
N ARG A 25 5.06 1.22 -13.19
CA ARG A 25 4.17 0.73 -14.24
C ARG A 25 4.45 1.50 -15.51
N LEU A 26 4.90 0.79 -16.55
CA LEU A 26 5.03 1.35 -17.90
C LEU A 26 3.62 1.48 -18.50
N THR A 27 3.31 2.64 -19.07
CA THR A 27 1.97 2.95 -19.60
C THR A 27 1.88 2.89 -21.12
N ASP A 28 3.01 2.92 -21.82
CA ASP A 28 3.07 3.05 -23.26
C ASP A 28 3.77 1.82 -23.87
N ALA A 29 3.08 1.11 -24.76
CA ALA A 29 3.68 -0.03 -25.45
C ALA A 29 4.79 0.43 -26.41
N ASN A 30 5.83 -0.40 -26.55
CA ASN A 30 6.93 -0.20 -27.51
C ASN A 30 7.67 1.15 -27.40
N ARG A 31 7.60 1.81 -26.24
CA ARG A 31 8.30 3.08 -25.98
C ARG A 31 9.32 2.90 -24.87
N SER A 32 10.54 3.41 -25.10
CA SER A 32 11.54 3.53 -24.04
C SER A 32 11.18 4.65 -23.08
N VAL A 33 11.25 4.37 -21.78
CA VAL A 33 11.16 5.39 -20.73
C VAL A 33 12.56 5.89 -20.41
N ARG A 34 12.71 7.21 -20.32
CA ARG A 34 13.98 7.87 -20.03
C ARG A 34 13.86 8.75 -18.78
N PHE A 35 14.78 8.56 -17.86
CA PHE A 35 14.95 9.41 -16.68
C PHE A 35 16.19 10.28 -16.91
N ASP A 36 15.99 11.59 -16.97
CA ASP A 36 17.09 12.54 -17.08
C ASP A 36 17.52 13.04 -15.70
N LYS A 37 18.75 13.54 -15.62
CA LYS A 37 19.29 14.12 -14.39
C LYS A 37 18.36 15.23 -13.89
N GLY A 38 18.00 15.18 -12.61
CA GLY A 38 17.08 16.13 -11.98
C GLY A 38 15.62 15.70 -11.98
N HIS A 39 15.24 14.62 -12.69
CA HIS A 39 13.91 14.05 -12.51
C HIS A 39 13.76 13.43 -11.11
N ALA A 40 12.65 13.77 -10.44
CA ALA A 40 12.22 13.04 -9.26
C ALA A 40 11.84 11.61 -9.64
N ILE A 41 12.42 10.63 -8.94
CA ILE A 41 12.21 9.20 -9.18
C ILE A 41 11.24 8.56 -8.17
N ALA A 42 11.14 9.15 -6.98
CA ALA A 42 10.25 8.74 -5.90
C ALA A 42 9.94 9.94 -4.98
N LEU A 43 8.85 9.84 -4.23
CA LEU A 43 8.57 10.68 -3.07
C LEU A 43 8.73 9.81 -1.83
N LEU A 44 9.55 10.25 -0.87
CA LEU A 44 9.70 9.56 0.40
C LEU A 44 8.94 10.34 1.47
N MET A 45 8.03 9.66 2.16
CA MET A 45 7.26 10.22 3.27
C MET A 45 7.46 9.31 4.49
N PRO A 46 8.06 9.80 5.59
CA PRO A 46 8.15 9.03 6.80
C PRO A 46 6.76 8.89 7.45
N ILE A 47 6.46 7.70 7.96
CA ILE A 47 5.22 7.39 8.69
C ILE A 47 5.62 6.93 10.09
N ARG A 48 4.83 7.28 11.11
CA ARG A 48 5.09 6.78 12.46
C ARG A 48 4.80 5.29 12.55
N LEU A 49 5.69 4.55 13.21
CA LEU A 49 5.57 3.09 13.43
C LEU A 49 4.39 2.68 14.32
N ASP A 50 3.81 3.63 15.04
CA ASP A 50 2.67 3.42 15.94
C ASP A 50 1.36 4.01 15.38
N LEU A 51 1.37 4.52 14.13
CA LEU A 51 0.26 5.29 13.58
C LEU A 51 -1.05 4.50 13.65
N VAL A 52 -1.00 3.21 13.29
CA VAL A 52 -2.17 2.34 13.25
C VAL A 52 -2.67 2.04 14.67
N GLU A 53 -1.77 1.76 15.60
CA GLU A 53 -2.12 1.51 17.01
C GLU A 53 -2.66 2.75 17.72
N ALA A 54 -2.20 3.93 17.33
CA ALA A 54 -2.63 5.21 17.89
C ALA A 54 -3.93 5.75 17.26
N THR A 55 -4.49 5.08 16.25
CA THR A 55 -5.70 5.53 15.54
C THR A 55 -6.96 4.96 16.17
N GLU A 56 -7.89 5.82 16.57
CA GLU A 56 -9.24 5.44 16.99
C GLU A 56 -10.15 5.28 15.76
N ALA A 57 -10.50 4.05 15.44
CA ALA A 57 -11.33 3.74 14.28
C ALA A 57 -12.82 3.74 14.63
N ARG A 58 -13.67 4.30 13.75
CA ARG A 58 -15.12 4.32 13.94
C ARG A 58 -15.85 3.81 12.70
N ILE A 59 -16.91 3.02 12.91
CA ILE A 59 -17.87 2.61 11.87
C ILE A 59 -19.08 3.52 11.95
N ARG A 60 -19.45 4.13 10.82
CA ARG A 60 -20.69 4.89 10.67
C ARG A 60 -21.43 4.47 9.40
N PRO A 61 -22.77 4.43 9.40
CA PRO A 61 -23.56 4.29 8.19
C PRO A 61 -23.14 5.33 7.14
N LEU A 62 -22.97 4.91 5.88
CA LEU A 62 -22.63 5.81 4.78
C LEU A 62 -23.74 6.85 4.56
N ASP A 63 -25.00 6.47 4.76
CA ASP A 63 -26.16 7.36 4.58
C ASP A 63 -26.27 8.46 5.65
N ASP A 64 -25.47 8.40 6.73
CA ASP A 64 -25.32 9.53 7.68
C ASP A 64 -24.58 10.72 7.04
N ASP A 65 -23.93 10.52 5.88
CA ASP A 65 -23.33 11.56 5.06
C ASP A 65 -23.84 11.46 3.60
N PRO A 66 -24.96 12.12 3.27
CA PRO A 66 -25.58 12.01 1.94
C PRO A 66 -24.68 12.45 0.79
N ALA A 67 -23.76 13.38 1.03
CA ALA A 67 -22.82 13.86 0.02
C ALA A 67 -21.79 12.78 -0.29
N LEU A 68 -21.16 12.21 0.73
CA LEU A 68 -20.23 11.09 0.58
C LEU A 68 -20.92 9.86 -0.02
N ALA A 69 -22.18 9.60 0.35
CA ALA A 69 -22.96 8.50 -0.20
C ALA A 69 -23.22 8.65 -1.71
N ALA A 70 -23.44 9.88 -2.20
CA ALA A 70 -23.60 10.14 -3.63
C ALA A 70 -22.28 9.90 -4.40
N GLU A 71 -21.16 10.43 -3.90
CA GLU A 71 -19.83 10.25 -4.47
C GLU A 71 -19.42 8.77 -4.54
N TYR A 72 -19.70 8.01 -3.47
CA TYR A 72 -19.41 6.58 -3.42
C TYR A 72 -20.16 5.79 -4.51
N ARG A 73 -21.46 6.08 -4.72
CA ARG A 73 -22.27 5.36 -5.72
C ARG A 73 -21.74 5.56 -7.12
N GLU A 74 -21.37 6.80 -7.47
CA GLU A 74 -20.77 7.12 -8.77
C GLU A 74 -19.46 6.37 -9.00
N TRP A 75 -18.56 6.38 -8.01
CA TRP A 75 -17.30 5.65 -8.07
C TRP A 75 -17.50 4.12 -8.17
N ALA A 76 -18.44 3.57 -7.40
CA ALA A 76 -18.71 2.14 -7.37
C ALA A 76 -19.15 1.62 -8.74
N ASP A 77 -19.95 2.39 -9.47
CA ASP A 77 -20.42 2.07 -10.82
C ASP A 77 -19.26 2.00 -11.82
N TYR A 78 -18.35 2.98 -11.77
CA TYR A 78 -17.13 2.99 -12.58
C TYR A 78 -16.21 1.78 -12.27
N ARG A 79 -16.00 1.50 -10.98
CA ARG A 79 -15.08 0.43 -10.54
C ARG A 79 -15.54 -0.96 -10.97
N ARG A 80 -16.85 -1.24 -10.95
CA ARG A 80 -17.41 -2.51 -11.42
C ARG A 80 -17.07 -2.78 -12.89
N GLY A 81 -17.12 -1.75 -13.74
CA GLY A 81 -16.70 -1.86 -15.13
C GLY A 81 -15.22 -2.19 -15.32
N PHE A 82 -14.35 -1.69 -14.43
CA PHE A 82 -12.90 -1.88 -14.51
C PHE A 82 -12.41 -3.27 -14.04
N ILE A 83 -13.01 -3.83 -12.98
CA ILE A 83 -12.58 -5.10 -12.36
C ILE A 83 -12.81 -6.32 -13.28
N HIS A 84 -13.72 -6.24 -14.25
CA HIS A 84 -14.01 -7.36 -15.16
C HIS A 84 -12.91 -7.68 -16.20
N ARG A 85 -11.69 -7.15 -16.04
CA ARG A 85 -10.52 -7.46 -16.89
C ARG A 85 -9.53 -8.37 -16.15
N LYS A 86 -9.14 -9.51 -16.74
CA LYS A 86 -8.46 -10.63 -16.06
C LYS A 86 -7.21 -11.14 -16.80
N ASP A 87 -6.01 -10.89 -16.26
CA ASP A 87 -4.77 -11.59 -16.65
C ASP A 87 -3.54 -11.28 -15.74
N ARG A 88 -3.15 -12.22 -14.85
CA ARG A 88 -1.74 -12.57 -14.46
C ARG A 88 -1.61 -13.60 -13.31
N ALA A 89 -0.46 -14.28 -13.23
CA ALA A 89 -0.12 -15.29 -12.19
C ALA A 89 1.23 -15.03 -11.45
N PRO A 90 1.43 -15.48 -10.18
CA PRO A 90 2.56 -15.07 -9.31
C PRO A 90 3.19 -16.17 -8.40
N SER A 91 4.50 -16.50 -8.46
CA SER A 91 5.17 -17.22 -7.34
C SER A 91 6.70 -17.38 -7.44
N GLU A 92 7.45 -16.83 -6.47
CA GLU A 92 8.62 -17.42 -5.78
C GLU A 92 9.22 -16.34 -4.85
N TRP A 93 8.83 -16.31 -3.57
CA TRP A 93 9.18 -15.22 -2.63
C TRP A 93 10.07 -15.71 -1.50
N GLN A 94 11.21 -15.04 -1.31
CA GLN A 94 11.97 -15.05 -0.06
C GLN A 94 11.20 -14.25 1.00
N LYS A 95 11.03 -14.82 2.20
CA LYS A 95 10.12 -14.30 3.24
C LYS A 95 10.86 -13.68 4.42
N ASP A 96 12.17 -13.51 4.38
CA ASP A 96 12.94 -13.08 5.55
C ASP A 96 12.52 -11.71 6.07
N TYR A 97 12.27 -10.75 5.17
CA TYR A 97 11.63 -9.48 5.52
C TYR A 97 10.25 -9.67 6.15
N MET A 98 9.37 -10.48 5.54
CA MET A 98 8.02 -10.77 6.08
C MET A 98 8.04 -11.49 7.43
N MET A 99 9.15 -12.12 7.78
CA MET A 99 9.36 -12.83 9.04
C MET A 99 10.13 -11.99 10.08
N GLY A 100 10.52 -10.76 9.75
CA GLY A 100 11.33 -9.92 10.65
C GLY A 100 12.74 -10.45 10.86
N ARG A 101 13.33 -11.13 9.85
CA ARG A 101 14.65 -11.78 9.97
C ARG A 101 15.71 -11.02 9.18
N HIS A 102 16.85 -10.85 9.83
CA HIS A 102 18.10 -10.41 9.20
C HIS A 102 18.70 -11.55 8.37
N VAL A 103 19.59 -11.20 7.44
CA VAL A 103 20.27 -12.17 6.56
C VAL A 103 21.12 -13.18 7.35
N ASP A 104 21.60 -12.79 8.53
CA ASP A 104 22.35 -13.64 9.45
C ASP A 104 21.45 -14.52 10.37
N GLY A 105 20.13 -14.46 10.19
CA GLY A 105 19.15 -15.25 10.92
C GLY A 105 18.70 -14.63 12.25
N ARG A 106 19.22 -13.47 12.66
CA ARG A 106 18.68 -12.74 13.83
C ARG A 106 17.25 -12.28 13.56
N THR A 107 16.42 -12.32 14.59
CA THR A 107 15.05 -11.77 14.54
C THR A 107 15.05 -10.35 15.07
N GLU A 108 14.36 -9.46 14.39
CA GLU A 108 14.17 -8.09 14.83
C GLU A 108 13.01 -7.97 15.83
N ALA A 109 13.27 -7.36 16.98
CA ALA A 109 12.26 -7.21 18.03
C ALA A 109 11.24 -6.10 17.73
N SER A 110 11.63 -5.08 16.97
CA SER A 110 10.72 -4.00 16.53
C SER A 110 9.83 -4.40 15.36
N HIS A 111 10.12 -5.52 14.67
CA HIS A 111 9.31 -5.98 13.55
C HIS A 111 7.90 -6.36 14.03
N LYS A 112 6.91 -5.65 13.53
CA LYS A 112 5.51 -5.83 13.88
C LYS A 112 4.79 -6.56 12.75
N SER A 113 4.22 -7.71 13.06
CA SER A 113 3.27 -8.40 12.17
C SER A 113 2.05 -8.84 12.96
N ARG A 114 0.90 -8.98 12.26
CA ARG A 114 -0.37 -9.42 12.87
C ARG A 114 -0.79 -8.59 14.10
N LEU A 115 -0.74 -7.27 13.98
CA LEU A 115 -1.15 -6.34 15.04
C LEU A 115 -2.56 -6.66 15.57
N LYS A 116 -2.71 -6.66 16.89
CA LYS A 116 -4.02 -6.67 17.56
C LYS A 116 -4.40 -5.23 17.89
N LEU A 117 -5.36 -4.69 17.16
CA LEU A 117 -5.79 -3.30 17.28
C LEU A 117 -7.06 -3.20 18.14
N ALA A 118 -7.35 -1.99 18.62
CA ALA A 118 -8.64 -1.71 19.24
C ALA A 118 -9.78 -2.02 18.25
N PRO A 119 -10.94 -2.51 18.74
CA PRO A 119 -12.11 -2.67 17.89
C PRO A 119 -12.55 -1.30 17.38
N PHE A 120 -13.22 -1.28 16.24
CA PHE A 120 -13.83 -0.05 15.75
C PHE A 120 -15.00 0.31 16.66
N GLU A 121 -15.14 1.59 17.02
CA GLU A 121 -16.32 2.08 17.71
C GLU A 121 -17.50 2.16 16.73
N GLY A 122 -18.69 1.71 17.13
CA GLY A 122 -19.89 1.76 16.29
C GLY A 122 -20.67 0.45 16.28
N PRO A 123 -21.68 0.31 15.41
CA PRO A 123 -22.46 -0.90 15.34
C PRO A 123 -21.59 -2.08 14.90
N THR A 124 -21.49 -3.10 15.74
CA THR A 124 -20.89 -4.39 15.40
C THR A 124 -21.71 -4.99 14.26
N GLN A 125 -21.09 -5.25 13.11
CA GLN A 125 -21.73 -6.07 12.09
C GLN A 125 -21.74 -7.52 12.60
N GLU A 126 -22.93 -8.07 12.86
CA GLU A 126 -23.17 -9.51 13.06
C GLU A 126 -23.04 -10.28 11.74
#